data_AF-A0ABD2FV15-F1
#
_entry.id   AF-A0ABD2FV15-F1
#
_cell.length_a   1.000
_cell.length_b   1.000
_cell.length_c   1.000
_cell.angle_alpha   90.00
_cell.angle_beta   90.00
_cell.angle_gamma   90.00
#
_symmetry.space_group_name_H-M   'P 1'
#
loop_
_entity.id
_entity.type
_entity.pdbx_description
1 polymer ?
#
loop_
_entity_poly.entity_id
_entity_poly.type
_entity_poly.pdbx_seq_one_letter_code
_entity_poly.pdbx_strand_id
1 'polypeptide(L)' 'MAESAITSEGWRYAHYFEFVRRIDRNVTVRCKLCPGQKLLSTAANTTSNLNKHLQRTHAKVKLIAKDRTPEPRVRML' A
#
# COMPACT_ATOMS: atom_id res chain seq x y z
N MET A 1 -18.98 8.98 -4.51
CA MET A 1 -18.03 8.27 -5.41
C MET A 1 -16.74 8.04 -4.64
N ALA A 2 -16.33 6.80 -4.41
CA ALA A 2 -15.06 6.53 -3.72
C ALA A 2 -13.91 6.71 -4.72
N GLU A 3 -13.15 7.79 -4.56
CA GLU A 3 -11.89 7.97 -5.28
C GLU A 3 -10.96 6.82 -4.90
N SER A 4 -10.75 5.88 -5.84
CA SER A 4 -9.70 4.87 -5.80
C SER A 4 -8.35 5.56 -5.81
N ALA A 5 -7.95 6.02 -4.62
CA ALA A 5 -6.65 6.60 -4.40
C ALA A 5 -5.63 5.47 -4.42
N ILE A 6 -4.70 5.59 -5.37
CA ILE A 6 -3.55 4.73 -5.64
C ILE A 6 -3.93 3.47 -6.46
N THR A 7 -3.23 3.22 -7.57
CA THR A 7 -3.21 1.89 -8.22
C THR A 7 -2.43 0.86 -7.38
N SER A 8 -2.58 0.93 -6.05
CA SER A 8 -2.14 -0.08 -5.10
C SER A 8 -3.20 -1.15 -4.86
N GLU A 9 -4.38 -1.03 -5.51
CA GLU A 9 -5.38 -2.09 -5.58
C GLU A 9 -4.74 -3.34 -6.22
N GLY A 10 -4.21 -4.23 -5.36
CA GLY A 10 -3.52 -5.46 -5.75
C GLY A 10 -2.04 -5.53 -5.42
N TRP A 11 -1.42 -4.48 -4.86
CA TRP A 11 -0.05 -4.58 -4.37
C TRP A 11 0.00 -5.32 -3.03
N ARG A 12 0.80 -6.39 -2.96
CA ARG A 12 0.85 -7.34 -1.82
C ARG A 12 1.11 -6.72 -0.45
N TYR A 13 1.70 -5.52 -0.40
CA TYR A 13 2.01 -4.80 0.85
C TYR A 13 1.19 -3.51 1.03
N ALA A 14 0.19 -3.25 0.19
CA ALA A 14 -0.62 -2.03 0.25
C ALA A 14 -1.27 -1.83 1.63
N HIS A 15 -1.63 -2.92 2.32
CA HIS A 15 -2.25 -2.88 3.64
C HIS A 15 -1.38 -2.31 4.76
N TYR A 16 -0.07 -2.11 4.56
CA TYR A 16 0.80 -1.39 5.50
C TYR A 16 0.77 0.14 5.32
N PHE A 17 0.14 0.62 4.26
CA PHE A 17 0.03 2.04 3.94
C PHE A 17 -1.42 2.49 4.00
N GLU A 18 -1.61 3.74 4.35
CA GLU A 18 -2.90 4.41 4.31
C GLU A 18 -2.79 5.64 3.43
N PHE A 19 -3.74 5.83 2.52
CA PHE A 19 -3.78 7.04 1.70
C PHE A 19 -4.08 8.27 2.55
N VAL A 20 -3.35 9.35 2.30
CA VAL A 20 -3.56 10.63 2.99
C VAL A 20 -4.11 11.67 2.03
N ARG A 21 -3.43 11.91 0.90
CA ARG A 21 -3.86 12.86 -0.12
C ARG A 21 -3.17 12.62 -1.46
N ARG A 22 -3.72 13.18 -2.53
CA ARG A 22 -3.12 13.21 -3.85
C ARG A 22 -2.92 14.66 -4.28
N ILE A 23 -1.77 14.94 -4.88
CA ILE A 23 -1.45 16.21 -5.52
C ILE A 23 -0.87 15.85 -6.89
N ASP A 24 -1.57 16.23 -7.95
CA ASP A 24 -1.23 15.89 -9.34
C ASP A 24 -1.02 14.38 -9.58
N ARG A 25 0.22 14.01 -9.90
CA ARG A 25 0.67 12.64 -10.18
C ARG A 25 1.25 11.94 -8.96
N ASN A 26 1.30 12.62 -7.81
CA ASN A 26 1.89 12.11 -6.58
C ASN A 26 0.81 11.83 -5.53
N VAL A 27 0.97 10.72 -4.83
CA VAL A 27 0.18 10.35 -3.66
C VAL A 27 1.05 10.43 -2.41
N THR A 28 0.48 11.00 -1.36
CA THR A 28 1.03 10.94 0.00
C THR A 28 0.33 9.80 0.73
N VAL A 29 1.13 8.91 1.31
CA VAL A 29 0.65 7.79 2.12
C VAL A 29 1.32 7.79 3.49
N ARG A 30 0.62 7.27 4.49
CA ARG A 30 1.09 7.04 5.86
C ARG A 30 1.52 5.59 6.01
N CYS A 31 2.76 5.35 6.47
CA CYS A 31 3.21 4.01 6.83
C CYS A 31 2.74 3.64 8.24
N LYS A 32 1.96 2.56 8.37
CA LYS A 32 1.42 2.09 9.64
C LYS A 32 2.41 1.29 10.50
N LEU A 33 3.54 0.87 9.92
CA LEU A 33 4.61 0.18 10.64
C LEU A 33 5.58 1.14 11.33
N CYS A 34 5.60 2.41 10.92
CA CYS A 34 6.48 3.41 11.53
C CYS A 34 5.91 3.88 12.88
N PRO A 35 6.70 3.93 13.97
CA PRO A 35 6.23 4.37 15.28
C PRO A 35 5.73 5.82 15.29
N GLY A 36 6.25 6.66 14.40
CA GLY A 36 5.83 8.07 14.23
C GLY A 36 4.94 8.32 13.01
N GLN A 37 4.25 7.30 12.47
CA GLN A 37 3.31 7.47 11.34
C GLN A 37 3.92 8.20 10.13
N LYS A 38 5.12 7.77 9.71
CA LYS A 38 5.90 8.43 8.65
C LYS A 38 5.07 8.59 7.37
N LEU A 39 5.05 9.82 6.85
CA LEU A 39 4.48 10.15 5.55
C LEU A 39 5.50 9.94 4.43
N LEU A 40 5.04 9.38 3.31
CA LEU A 40 5.83 9.11 2.11
C LEU A 40 5.09 9.68 0.90
N SER A 41 5.84 10.29 -0.02
CA SER A 41 5.33 10.69 -1.33
C SER A 41 5.82 9.70 -2.39
N THR A 42 4.91 9.24 -3.25
CA THR A 42 5.22 8.35 -4.38
C THR A 42 4.36 8.73 -5.59
N ALA A 43 4.82 8.41 -6.79
CA ALA A 43 3.98 8.57 -7.98
C ALA A 43 2.79 7.60 -7.91
N ALA A 44 1.59 8.07 -8.30
CA ALA A 44 0.33 7.35 -8.15
C ALA A 44 0.30 5.98 -8.87
N ASN A 45 1.13 5.81 -9.91
CA ASN A 45 1.25 4.63 -10.75
C ASN A 45 2.42 3.70 -10.37
N THR A 46 3.18 3.99 -9.30
CA THR A 46 4.33 3.17 -8.90
C THR A 46 4.41 2.96 -7.39
N THR A 47 5.02 1.83 -6.98
CA THR A 47 5.23 1.48 -5.57
C THR A 47 6.70 1.45 -5.17
N SER A 48 7.61 1.90 -6.04
CA SER A 48 9.07 1.81 -5.85
C SER A 48 9.55 2.50 -4.57
N ASN A 49 9.02 3.68 -4.25
CA ASN A 49 9.37 4.39 -3.02
C ASN A 49 8.88 3.66 -1.77
N LEU A 50 7.69 3.06 -1.84
CA LEU A 50 7.11 2.30 -0.74
C LEU A 50 7.89 1.00 -0.50
N ASN A 51 8.26 0.29 -1.58
CA ASN A 51 9.05 -0.93 -1.47
C ASN A 51 10.46 -0.65 -0.91
N LYS A 52 11.14 0.39 -1.42
CA LYS A 52 12.44 0.83 -0.87
C LYS A 52 12.34 1.21 0.60
N HIS A 53 11.26 1.89 0.99
CA HIS A 53 11.01 2.22 2.39
C HIS A 53 10.87 0.97 3.26
N LEU A 54 10.06 -0.02 2.84
CA LEU A 54 9.93 -1.28 3.57
C LEU A 54 11.28 -2.01 3.71
N GLN A 55 12.04 -2.12 2.62
CA GLN A 55 13.33 -2.81 2.60
C GLN A 55 14.38 -2.15 3.49
N ARG A 56 14.39 -0.82 3.60
CA ARG A 56 15.40 -0.08 4.38
C ARG A 56 14.99 0.16 5.82
N THR A 57 13.77 0.64 6.03
CA THR A 57 13.27 1.04 7.36
C THR A 57 12.71 -0.14 8.14
N HIS A 58 12.16 -1.14 7.45
CA HIS A 58 11.55 -2.31 8.05
C HIS A 58 12.28 -3.61 7.66
N ALA A 59 13.60 -3.54 7.43
CA ALA A 59 14.44 -4.67 7.03
C ALA A 59 14.37 -5.87 8.00
N LYS A 60 14.17 -5.59 9.29
CA LYS A 60 14.09 -6.60 10.36
C LYS A 60 12.65 -7.09 10.62
N VAL A 61 11.66 -6.53 9.93
CA VAL A 61 10.25 -6.91 10.09
C VAL A 61 9.93 -7.99 9.06
N LYS A 62 9.35 -9.11 9.51
CA LYS A 62 8.79 -10.12 8.60
C LYS A 62 7.51 -9.57 7.97
N LEU A 63 7.63 -9.06 6.75
CA LEU A 63 6.50 -8.54 5.98
C LEU A 63 5.60 -9.69 5.52
N ILE A 64 4.29 -9.50 5.66
CA ILE A 64 3.30 -10.47 5.19
C ILE A 64 2.75 -9.96 3.85
N ALA A 65 2.85 -10.78 2.80
CA ALA A 65 2.21 -10.49 1.53
C ALA A 65 0.73 -10.84 1.64
N LYS A 66 -0.14 -9.93 1.20
CA LYS A 66 -1.54 -10.25 0.89
C LYS A 66 -1.64 -10.45 -0.62
N ASP A 67 -1.53 -11.69 -1.05
CA ASP A 67 -1.92 -12.05 -2.41
C ASP A 67 -3.44 -11.85 -2.55
N ARG A 68 -3.89 -11.38 -3.71
CA ARG A 68 -5.30 -11.49 -4.07
C ARG A 68 -5.59 -12.96 -4.27
N THR A 69 -5.89 -13.70 -3.21
CA THR A 69 -6.71 -14.89 -3.37
C THR A 69 -8.07 -14.35 -3.80
N PRO A 70 -8.55 -14.59 -5.04
CA PRO A 70 -9.96 -14.39 -5.29
C PRO A 70 -10.66 -15.30 -4.27
N GLU A 71 -11.47 -14.74 -3.38
CA GLU A 71 -12.30 -15.56 -2.50
C GLU A 71 -13.03 -16.57 -3.41
N PRO A 72 -13.02 -17.88 -3.08
CA PRO A 72 -13.77 -18.84 -3.87
C PRO A 72 -15.21 -18.37 -3.86
N ARG A 73 -15.74 -18.02 -5.04
CA ARG A 73 -17.18 -17.77 -5.20
C ARG A 73 -17.87 -19.08 -4.87
N VAL A 74 -18.33 -19.23 -3.63
CA VAL A 74 -19.28 -20.28 -3.26
C VAL A 74 -20.51 -20.01 -4.11
N ARG A 75 -20.63 -20.73 -5.23
CA ARG A 75 -21.90 -20.85 -5.93
C ARG A 75 -22.78 -21.68 -5.01
N MET A 76 -23.66 -21.01 -4.26
CA MET A 76 -24.82 -21.68 -3.71
C MET A 76 -25.64 -22.18 -4.91
N LEU A 77 -25.75 -23.50 -5.02
CA LEU A 77 -26.63 -24.19 -5.96
C LEU A 77 -28.09 -23.95 -5.57
#